data_AF-A0A0D1LX91-F1
#
_entry.id   AF-A0A0D1LX91-F1
#
_cell.length_a   1.000
_cell.length_b   1.000
_cell.length_c   1.000
_cell.angle_alpha   90.00
_cell.angle_beta   90.00
_cell.angle_gamma   90.00
#
_symmetry.space_group_name_H-M   'P 1'
#
loop_
_entity.id
_entity.type
_entity.pdbx_description
1 polymer ?
#
loop_
_entity_poly.entity_id
_entity_poly.type
_entity_poly.pdbx_seq_one_letter_code
_entity_poly.pdbx_strand_id
1 'polypeptide(L)'
;MAVDIFKHQMDDETLQGVRALRVYGDGLQQYMAKEATSALHTQNGDVILGEILWRLMANYRNDAEMVQQRIKQALAEVDVTVDNDQDLAAGLDLLDRDEYMRNKLIGDVAEMFKEKGYSIKLARPEGYVLQNPMESKISDK
;
A
#
# COMPACT_ATOMS: atom_id res chain seq x y z
N MET A 1 -37.95 13.65 14.47
CA MET A 1 -37.36 12.92 13.34
C MET A 1 -35.94 13.43 13.18
N ALA A 2 -34.97 12.76 13.82
CA ALA A 2 -33.57 13.05 13.59
C ALA A 2 -33.21 12.44 12.23
N VAL A 3 -33.04 13.30 11.24
CA VAL A 3 -32.57 12.94 9.92
C VAL A 3 -31.20 12.28 10.08
N ASP A 4 -31.06 11.06 9.57
CA ASP A 4 -29.79 10.35 9.39
C ASP A 4 -28.88 11.18 8.48
N ILE A 5 -28.18 12.19 9.03
CA ILE A 5 -27.32 13.12 8.29
C ILE A 5 -25.93 12.50 7.98
N PHE A 6 -25.69 11.23 8.31
CA PHE A 6 -24.39 10.56 8.09
C PHE A 6 -24.44 9.35 7.16
N LYS A 7 -25.36 9.29 6.21
CA LYS A 7 -25.14 8.49 5.00
C LYS A 7 -24.49 9.39 3.94
N HIS A 8 -23.17 9.55 4.04
CA HIS A 8 -22.39 9.80 2.83
C HIS A 8 -22.74 8.65 1.88
N GLN A 9 -23.51 8.94 0.83
CA GLN A 9 -23.69 8.02 -0.26
C GLN A 9 -22.34 7.94 -0.94
N MET A 10 -21.51 6.96 -0.54
CA MET A 10 -20.36 6.58 -1.34
C MET A 10 -20.90 6.20 -2.71
N ASP A 11 -20.36 6.78 -3.77
CA ASP A 11 -20.69 6.40 -5.14
C ASP A 11 -20.34 4.92 -5.36
N ASP A 12 -21.05 4.29 -6.29
CA ASP A 12 -20.95 2.85 -6.53
C ASP A 12 -19.52 2.43 -6.93
N GLU A 13 -18.77 3.30 -7.63
CA GLU A 13 -17.38 3.04 -8.01
C GLU A 13 -16.45 3.03 -6.79
N THR A 14 -16.59 4.01 -5.89
CA THR A 14 -15.83 4.04 -4.63
C THR A 14 -16.19 2.85 -3.75
N LEU A 15 -17.46 2.47 -3.68
CA LEU A 15 -17.90 1.30 -2.93
C LEU A 15 -17.32 0.00 -3.50
N GLN A 16 -17.29 -0.13 -4.83
CA GLN A 16 -16.68 -1.28 -5.51
C GLN A 16 -15.18 -1.34 -5.25
N GLY A 17 -14.46 -0.22 -5.37
CA GLY A 17 -13.04 -0.14 -5.06
C GLY A 17 -12.74 -0.50 -3.60
N VAL A 18 -13.55 -0.05 -2.64
CA VAL A 18 -13.37 -0.42 -1.22
C VAL A 18 -13.60 -1.91 -1.01
N ARG A 19 -14.59 -2.51 -1.68
CA ARG A 19 -14.83 -3.96 -1.62
C ARG A 19 -13.64 -4.73 -2.19
N ALA A 20 -13.11 -4.30 -3.32
CA ALA A 20 -11.92 -4.89 -3.92
C ALA A 20 -10.70 -4.82 -2.99
N LEU A 21 -10.48 -3.68 -2.34
CA LEU A 21 -9.39 -3.52 -1.38
C LEU A 21 -9.61 -4.33 -0.09
N ARG A 22 -10.83 -4.75 0.25
CA ARG A 22 -11.04 -5.74 1.33
C ARG A 22 -10.63 -7.16 0.92
N VAL A 23 -10.61 -7.46 -0.37
CA VAL A 23 -10.22 -8.78 -0.89
C VAL A 23 -8.70 -8.83 -1.12
N TYR A 24 -8.15 -7.80 -1.77
CA TYR A 24 -6.76 -7.80 -2.23
C TYR A 24 -5.84 -6.87 -1.45
N GLY A 25 -6.38 -6.01 -0.58
CA GLY A 25 -5.60 -5.01 0.17
C GLY A 25 -4.59 -5.66 1.11
N ASP A 26 -4.99 -6.70 1.85
CA ASP A 26 -4.08 -7.43 2.75
C ASP A 26 -2.92 -8.06 1.97
N GLY A 27 -3.17 -8.58 0.77
CA GLY A 27 -2.13 -9.10 -0.11
C GLY A 27 -1.16 -8.01 -0.58
N LEU A 28 -1.68 -6.84 -0.97
CA LEU A 28 -0.84 -5.68 -1.33
C LEU A 28 0.01 -5.23 -0.14
N GLN A 29 -0.55 -5.20 1.07
CA GLN A 29 0.18 -4.86 2.30
C GLN A 29 1.29 -5.87 2.60
N GLN A 30 1.00 -7.17 2.49
CA GLN A 30 1.99 -8.23 2.70
C GLN A 30 3.13 -8.15 1.68
N TYR A 31 2.82 -7.92 0.41
CA TYR A 31 3.83 -7.75 -0.63
C TYR A 31 4.69 -6.51 -0.34
N MET A 32 4.08 -5.37 -0.01
CA MET A 32 4.82 -4.16 0.36
C MET A 32 5.71 -4.39 1.58
N ALA A 33 5.25 -5.14 2.58
CA ALA A 33 6.05 -5.49 3.75
C ALA A 33 7.23 -6.41 3.39
N LYS A 34 7.04 -7.36 2.47
CA LYS A 34 8.09 -8.23 1.93
C LYS A 34 9.17 -7.38 1.22
N GLU A 35 8.76 -6.49 0.33
CA GLU A 35 9.68 -5.59 -0.40
C GLU A 35 10.44 -4.66 0.55
N ALA A 36 9.74 -4.06 1.53
CA ALA A 36 10.39 -3.20 2.53
C ALA A 36 11.42 -3.97 3.37
N THR A 37 11.12 -5.21 3.75
CA THR A 37 12.06 -6.07 4.49
C THR A 37 13.29 -6.39 3.63
N SER A 38 13.08 -6.75 2.36
CA SER A 38 14.17 -7.01 1.40
C SER A 38 15.05 -5.77 1.20
N ALA A 39 14.44 -4.60 1.04
CA ALA A 39 15.15 -3.33 0.90
C ALA A 39 15.99 -3.01 2.14
N LEU A 40 15.45 -3.19 3.34
CA LEU A 40 16.21 -3.00 4.59
C LEU A 40 17.45 -3.92 4.71
N HIS A 41 17.38 -5.13 4.16
CA HIS A 41 18.48 -6.09 4.18
C HIS A 41 19.55 -5.85 3.11
N THR A 42 19.20 -5.15 2.03
CA THR A 42 20.03 -5.00 0.83
C THR A 42 20.51 -3.57 0.58
N GLN A 43 19.80 -2.58 1.11
CA GLN A 43 20.12 -1.16 0.97
C GLN A 43 20.63 -0.62 2.31
N ASN A 44 21.77 0.07 2.27
CA ASN A 44 22.25 0.89 3.40
C ASN A 44 21.46 2.21 3.41
N GLY A 45 20.23 2.17 3.93
CA GLY A 45 19.42 3.37 4.08
C GLY A 45 18.00 3.08 4.54
N ASP A 46 17.33 4.16 4.94
CA ASP A 46 15.91 4.17 5.28
C ASP A 46 15.04 3.80 4.05
N VAL A 47 13.88 3.17 4.29
CA VAL A 47 12.95 2.72 3.25
C VAL A 47 11.69 3.57 3.25
N ILE A 48 11.32 4.12 2.10
CA ILE A 48 10.10 4.90 1.93
C ILE A 48 8.97 3.98 1.47
N LEU A 49 7.98 3.71 2.32
CA LEU A 49 6.90 2.76 2.02
C LEU A 49 6.02 3.22 0.85
N GLY A 50 5.82 4.54 0.72
CA GLY A 50 5.05 5.12 -0.38
C GLY A 50 5.68 4.86 -1.76
N GLU A 51 7.02 4.77 -1.85
CA GLU A 51 7.70 4.47 -3.11
C GLU A 51 7.41 3.04 -3.59
N ILE A 52 7.22 2.09 -2.68
CA ILE A 52 6.94 0.70 -3.04
C ILE A 52 5.57 0.62 -3.74
N LEU A 53 4.54 1.25 -3.14
CA LEU A 53 3.21 1.34 -3.76
C LEU A 53 3.26 2.12 -5.08
N TRP A 54 4.03 3.22 -5.14
CA TRP A 54 4.18 4.00 -6.36
C TRP A 54 4.81 3.20 -7.50
N ARG A 55 5.83 2.38 -7.22
CA ARG A 55 6.46 1.49 -8.22
C ARG A 55 5.49 0.42 -8.72
N LEU A 56 4.65 -0.13 -7.84
CA LEU A 56 3.58 -1.06 -8.24
C LEU A 56 2.61 -0.38 -9.20
N MET A 57 2.15 0.83 -8.86
CA MET A 57 1.17 1.61 -9.63
C MET A 57 1.77 2.40 -10.81
N ALA A 58 3.08 2.34 -11.01
CA ALA A 58 3.76 3.14 -12.02
C ALA A 58 3.22 2.85 -13.43
N ASN A 59 2.84 3.92 -14.13
CA ASN A 59 2.19 3.96 -15.45
C ASN A 59 0.71 3.56 -15.49
N TYR A 60 0.00 3.47 -14.35
CA TYR A 60 -1.42 3.06 -14.32
C TYR A 60 -2.31 3.84 -15.28
N ARG A 61 -2.17 5.18 -15.33
CA ARG A 61 -2.97 6.05 -16.21
C ARG A 61 -2.70 5.87 -17.71
N ASN A 62 -1.56 5.29 -18.08
CA ASN A 62 -1.17 5.07 -19.47
C ASN A 62 -1.43 3.63 -19.92
N ASP A 63 -1.28 2.67 -19.01
CA ASP A 63 -1.44 1.23 -19.28
C ASP A 63 -1.89 0.50 -18.01
N ALA A 64 -3.19 0.56 -17.74
CA ALA A 64 -3.81 -0.04 -16.57
C ALA A 64 -3.73 -1.57 -16.58
N GLU A 65 -3.77 -2.20 -17.77
CA GLU A 65 -3.69 -3.65 -17.92
C GLU A 65 -2.30 -4.16 -17.53
N MET A 66 -1.22 -3.51 -17.98
CA MET A 66 0.14 -3.87 -17.57
C MET A 66 0.31 -3.73 -16.06
N VAL A 67 -0.19 -2.66 -15.45
CA VAL A 67 -0.12 -2.48 -13.99
C VAL A 67 -0.92 -3.55 -13.27
N GLN A 68 -2.09 -3.92 -13.77
CA GLN A 68 -2.89 -5.00 -13.22
C GLN A 68 -2.11 -6.33 -13.26
N GLN A 69 -1.43 -6.65 -14.37
CA GLN A 69 -0.61 -7.87 -14.46
C GLN A 69 0.57 -7.86 -13.49
N ARG A 70 1.24 -6.71 -13.31
CA ARG A 70 2.30 -6.55 -12.30
C ARG A 70 1.77 -6.81 -10.90
N ILE A 71 0.60 -6.26 -10.58
CA ILE A 71 -0.01 -6.44 -9.26
C ILE A 71 -0.47 -7.89 -9.06
N LYS A 72 -1.00 -8.56 -10.08
CA LYS A 72 -1.29 -10.00 -10.01
C LYS A 72 -0.06 -10.83 -9.67
N GLN A 73 1.09 -10.53 -10.29
CA GLN A 73 2.35 -11.19 -9.99
C GLN A 73 2.79 -10.92 -8.54
N ALA A 74 2.68 -9.67 -8.09
CA ALA A 74 2.98 -9.27 -6.71
C ALA A 74 2.06 -9.97 -5.68
N LEU A 75 0.78 -10.15 -5.98
CA LEU A 75 -0.17 -10.88 -5.14
C LEU A 75 0.14 -12.37 -5.11
N ALA A 76 0.47 -12.97 -6.25
CA ALA A 76 0.88 -14.37 -6.31
C ALA A 76 2.17 -14.66 -5.51
N GLU A 77 3.07 -13.69 -5.42
CA GLU A 77 4.29 -13.78 -4.60
C GLU A 77 4.05 -13.85 -3.08
N VAL A 78 2.83 -13.55 -2.64
CA VAL A 78 2.35 -13.67 -1.25
C VAL A 78 1.15 -14.61 -1.15
N ASP A 79 1.06 -15.58 -2.07
CA ASP A 79 0.05 -16.65 -2.09
C ASP A 79 -1.41 -16.14 -2.20
N VAL A 80 -1.61 -14.95 -2.79
CA VAL A 80 -2.95 -14.39 -3.07
C VAL A 80 -3.27 -14.54 -4.56
N THR A 81 -4.28 -15.35 -4.87
CA THR A 81 -4.80 -15.50 -6.24
C THR A 81 -5.85 -14.43 -6.55
N VAL A 82 -5.78 -13.86 -7.74
CA VAL A 82 -6.77 -12.90 -8.25
C VAL A 82 -7.80 -13.66 -9.08
N ASP A 83 -8.95 -13.92 -8.48
CA ASP A 83 -10.06 -14.63 -9.14
C ASP A 83 -11.03 -13.69 -9.90
N ASN A 84 -10.98 -12.38 -9.63
CA ASN A 84 -11.83 -11.38 -10.27
C ASN A 84 -11.02 -10.14 -10.71
N ASP A 85 -10.79 -10.05 -12.02
CA ASP A 85 -10.05 -8.95 -12.64
C ASP A 85 -10.78 -7.61 -12.55
N GLN A 86 -12.10 -7.60 -12.59
CA GLN A 86 -12.88 -6.36 -12.48
C GLN A 86 -12.80 -5.78 -11.07
N ASP A 87 -12.86 -6.65 -10.05
CA ASP A 87 -12.68 -6.21 -8.66
C ASP A 87 -11.27 -5.65 -8.48
N LEU A 88 -10.24 -6.37 -8.92
CA LEU A 88 -8.87 -5.87 -8.84
C LEU A 88 -8.76 -4.50 -9.51
N ALA A 89 -9.25 -4.34 -10.75
CA ALA A 89 -9.20 -3.08 -11.46
C ALA A 89 -9.88 -1.92 -10.70
N ALA A 90 -11.04 -2.16 -10.08
CA ALA A 90 -11.74 -1.17 -9.26
C ALA A 90 -10.94 -0.77 -8.01
N GLY A 91 -10.26 -1.73 -7.37
CA GLY A 91 -9.36 -1.45 -6.25
C GLY A 91 -8.16 -0.59 -6.65
N LEU A 92 -7.57 -0.88 -7.82
CA LEU A 92 -6.44 -0.12 -8.35
C LEU A 92 -6.84 1.30 -8.79
N ASP A 93 -8.01 1.45 -9.41
CA ASP A 93 -8.55 2.75 -9.77
C ASP A 93 -8.77 3.62 -8.53
N LEU A 94 -9.38 3.04 -7.48
CA LEU A 94 -9.56 3.73 -6.21
C LEU A 94 -8.22 4.16 -5.59
N LEU A 95 -7.18 3.32 -5.67
CA LEU A 95 -5.85 3.71 -5.21
C LEU A 95 -5.23 4.82 -6.08
N ASP A 96 -5.45 4.88 -7.39
CA ASP A 96 -4.94 5.99 -8.22
C ASP A 96 -5.61 7.32 -7.87
N ARG A 97 -6.94 7.32 -7.73
CA ARG A 97 -7.73 8.55 -7.56
C ARG A 97 -7.90 9.03 -6.12
N ASP A 98 -7.87 8.12 -5.14
CA ASP A 98 -8.12 8.45 -3.73
C ASP A 98 -6.84 8.39 -2.87
N GLU A 99 -6.38 9.59 -2.47
CA GLU A 99 -5.19 9.73 -1.62
C GLU A 99 -5.38 9.15 -0.21
N TYR A 100 -6.58 9.25 0.36
CA TYR A 100 -6.86 8.70 1.67
C TYR A 100 -6.73 7.17 1.66
N MET A 101 -7.27 6.50 0.64
CA MET A 101 -7.17 5.05 0.51
C MET A 101 -5.72 4.57 0.31
N ARG A 102 -4.92 5.30 -0.49
CA ARG A 102 -3.47 5.01 -0.57
C ARG A 102 -2.77 5.18 0.77
N ASN A 103 -2.99 6.32 1.43
CA ASN A 103 -2.31 6.63 2.68
C ASN A 103 -2.71 5.66 3.79
N LYS A 104 -3.96 5.20 3.80
CA LYS A 104 -4.43 4.14 4.67
C LYS A 104 -3.66 2.84 4.42
N LEU A 105 -3.57 2.39 3.17
CA LEU A 105 -2.85 1.16 2.83
C LEU A 105 -1.36 1.23 3.24
N ILE A 106 -0.70 2.36 2.97
CA ILE A 106 0.70 2.60 3.38
C ILE A 106 0.82 2.63 4.92
N GLY A 107 -0.14 3.27 5.60
CA GLY A 107 -0.19 3.36 7.06
C GLY A 107 -0.37 2.00 7.73
N ASP A 108 -1.22 1.14 7.16
CA ASP A 108 -1.45 -0.23 7.63
C ASP A 108 -0.12 -1.04 7.55
N VAL A 109 0.65 -0.89 6.46
CA VAL A 109 2.00 -1.49 6.34
C VAL A 109 2.97 -0.94 7.39
N ALA A 110 2.94 0.38 7.63
CA ALA A 110 3.76 1.00 8.67
C ALA A 110 3.43 0.43 10.05
N GLU A 111 2.15 0.24 10.38
CA GLU A 111 1.72 -0.36 11.64
C GLU A 111 2.29 -1.78 11.83
N MET A 112 2.28 -2.61 10.78
CA MET A 112 2.91 -3.95 10.82
C MET A 112 4.40 -3.91 11.20
N PHE A 113 5.15 -2.92 10.73
CA PHE A 113 6.56 -2.76 11.07
C PHE A 113 6.76 -2.22 12.49
N LYS A 114 5.89 -1.31 12.93
CA LYS A 114 5.90 -0.79 14.30
C LYS A 114 5.66 -1.92 15.31
N GLU A 115 4.72 -2.82 15.03
CA GLU A 115 4.47 -4.01 15.86
C GLU A 115 5.68 -4.95 15.95
N LYS A 116 6.50 -4.98 14.88
CA LYS A 116 7.77 -5.73 14.85
C LYS A 116 8.95 -4.99 15.50
N GLY A 117 8.72 -3.79 16.06
CA GLY A 117 9.72 -3.01 16.79
C GLY A 117 10.60 -2.09 15.93
N TYR A 118 10.22 -1.83 14.67
CA TYR A 118 10.95 -0.89 13.83
C TYR A 118 10.59 0.56 14.16
N SER A 119 11.56 1.46 13.99
CA SER A 119 11.33 2.91 14.08
C SER A 119 10.76 3.44 12.76
N ILE A 120 9.73 4.28 12.86
CA ILE A 120 9.02 4.86 11.72
C ILE A 120 8.94 6.37 11.88
N LYS A 121 9.32 7.10 10.83
CA LYS A 121 9.21 8.55 10.74
C LYS A 121 8.20 8.92 9.66
N LEU A 122 7.47 10.02 9.89
CA LEU A 122 6.66 10.63 8.84
C LEU A 122 7.53 11.64 8.09
N ALA A 123 7.88 11.34 6.84
CA ALA A 123 8.51 12.30 5.94
C ALA A 123 7.43 12.96 5.09
N ARG A 124 7.37 14.28 5.10
CA ARG A 124 6.56 15.02 4.12
C ARG A 124 7.50 15.47 3.00
N PRO A 125 7.15 15.28 1.72
CA PRO A 125 5.87 14.75 1.20
C PRO A 125 5.82 13.22 1.03
N GLU A 126 6.92 12.49 1.26
CA GLU A 126 7.08 11.10 0.76
C GLU A 126 6.33 10.00 1.56
N GLY A 127 5.71 10.33 2.70
CA GLY A 127 4.89 9.41 3.49
C GLY A 127 5.63 8.79 4.69
N TYR A 128 5.45 7.49 4.90
CA TYR A 128 6.06 6.74 6.01
C TYR A 128 7.45 6.22 5.63
N VAL A 129 8.44 6.55 6.47
CA VAL A 129 9.84 6.14 6.32
C VAL A 129 10.18 5.13 7.42
N LEU A 130 10.54 3.93 7.00
CA LEU A 130 11.00 2.85 7.84
C LEU A 130 12.51 2.96 8.04
N GLN A 131 12.96 3.14 9.28
CA GLN A 131 14.36 3.37 9.53
C GLN A 131 15.18 2.10 9.53
N ASN A 132 16.38 2.13 8.94
CA ASN A 132 17.26 0.97 8.96
C ASN A 132 17.83 0.75 10.37
N PRO A 133 17.54 -0.39 11.03
CA PRO A 133 18.05 -0.65 12.37
C PRO A 133 19.57 -0.83 12.42
N MET A 134 20.24 -1.09 11.30
CA MET A 134 21.71 -1.14 11.24
C MET A 134 22.34 0.25 11.30
N GLU A 135 21.71 1.28 10.71
CA GLU A 135 22.22 2.66 10.74
C GLU A 135 22.00 3.33 12.10
N SER A 136 20.90 3.00 12.79
CA SER A 136 20.62 3.54 14.13
C SER A 136 21.70 3.19 15.17
N LYS A 137 22.53 2.16 14.93
CA LYS A 137 23.64 1.76 15.82
C LYS A 137 24.93 2.54 15.58
N ILE A 138 25.04 3.29 14.49
CA ILE A 138 26.25 4.03 14.12
C ILE A 138 26.22 5.46 14.69
N SER A 139 25.04 5.98 15.03
CA SER A 139 24.86 7.35 15.52
C SER A 139 25.15 7.57 17.02
N ASP A 140 25.43 6.51 17.79
CA ASP A 140 25.71 6.59 19.25
C ASP A 140 27.24 6.55 19.56
N LYS A 141 28.10 7.02 18.65
CA LYS A 141 29.56 7.10 18.88
C LYS A 141 30.12 8.50 18.66
#